data_AF-A0AAP2ZLV4-F1
#
_entry.id   AF-A0AAP2ZLV4-F1
#
_cell.length_a   1.000
_cell.length_b   1.000
_cell.length_c   1.000
_cell.angle_alpha   90.00
_cell.angle_beta   90.00
_cell.angle_gamma   90.00
#
_symmetry.space_group_name_H-M   'P 1'
#
loop_
_entity.id
_entity.type
_entity.pdbx_description
1 polymer ?
#
loop_
_entity_poly.entity_id
_entity_poly.type
_entity_poly.pdbx_seq_one_letter_code
_entity_poly.pdbx_strand_id
1 'polypeptide(L)'
;MAGRQSQRKFFNFLQHAEHSGKSFSREELIVASGWKVSTFETYYNKGQITQFVTETGDGIFRAINTLDLTFVEFQKRLSQSKHFQELGHKCKSQLSKALLKKSRDNMMLALELYNRPSLENKLDGFVLLFCTAWEQLSKARLIERDGEDSIFEPANKKGIRQTISLRACLARLYADKDLVRKNIEMVADWRDQAVHLLMPELQAIASRIFQSGVLNFSSEFEAFSQVAFISVQHTGMMTIVGDFKLPAMSLLKTQYGAAAYEILELATSIQYEVEKADDMNFAIPLKVHLVFAQGEGDAQVVLTKASGTASDLNELRQKLKVIEKTIDLDKSHPYSQTKLQQLVNTKLETDRDQLKLEKCIPGRNKFTGRPELNNHCIQACIQRLAWQQSNNEYHYHAKLANRHQYSESAVTELVKRITQEDDFVAKAKKMLSKKK
;
A
#
# COMPACT_ATOMS: atom_id res chain seq x y z
N MET A 1 -4.19 -34.88 -2.99
CA MET A 1 -4.11 -33.77 -3.97
C MET A 1 -5.37 -33.62 -4.82
N ALA A 2 -6.01 -34.71 -5.29
CA ALA A 2 -7.22 -34.67 -6.12
C ALA A 2 -8.40 -33.86 -5.52
N GLY A 3 -8.70 -34.02 -4.22
CA GLY A 3 -9.80 -33.28 -3.58
C GLY A 3 -9.65 -31.75 -3.57
N ARG A 4 -8.40 -31.25 -3.47
CA ARG A 4 -8.11 -29.80 -3.51
C ARG A 4 -8.34 -29.22 -4.90
N GLN A 5 -8.08 -30.01 -5.94
CA GLN A 5 -8.30 -29.60 -7.33
C GLN A 5 -9.79 -29.54 -7.67
N SER A 6 -10.58 -30.52 -7.23
CA SER A 6 -12.03 -30.51 -7.41
C SER A 6 -12.71 -29.35 -6.66
N GLN A 7 -12.30 -29.07 -5.42
CA GLN A 7 -12.80 -27.91 -4.68
C GLN A 7 -12.50 -26.58 -5.38
N ARG A 8 -11.33 -26.46 -6.02
CA ARG A 8 -10.95 -25.26 -6.77
C ARG A 8 -11.74 -25.10 -8.06
N LYS A 9 -11.98 -26.19 -8.78
CA LYS A 9 -12.86 -26.18 -9.96
C LYS A 9 -14.28 -25.77 -9.57
N PHE A 10 -14.79 -26.32 -8.47
CA PHE A 10 -16.10 -25.96 -7.93
C PHE A 10 -16.17 -24.48 -7.55
N PHE A 11 -15.18 -23.96 -6.84
CA PHE A 11 -15.12 -22.54 -6.48
C PHE A 11 -15.12 -21.62 -7.71
N ASN A 12 -14.26 -21.88 -8.68
CA ASN A 12 -14.16 -21.07 -9.89
C ASN A 12 -15.46 -21.11 -10.72
N PHE A 13 -16.13 -22.27 -10.75
CA PHE A 13 -17.43 -22.41 -11.41
C PHE A 13 -18.49 -21.53 -10.75
N LEU A 14 -18.58 -21.54 -9.42
CA LEU A 14 -19.53 -20.71 -8.69
C LEU A 14 -19.28 -19.21 -8.88
N GLN A 15 -18.01 -18.77 -8.81
CA GLN A 15 -17.67 -17.37 -9.06
C GLN A 15 -18.07 -16.93 -10.47
N HIS A 16 -17.83 -17.77 -11.48
CA HIS A 16 -18.23 -17.46 -12.85
C HIS A 16 -19.76 -17.42 -13.02
N ALA A 17 -20.49 -18.35 -12.41
CA ALA A 17 -21.95 -18.40 -12.44
C ALA A 17 -22.57 -17.19 -11.73
N GLU A 18 -22.05 -16.81 -10.56
CA GLU A 18 -22.52 -15.63 -9.81
C GLU A 18 -22.21 -14.34 -10.58
N HIS A 19 -21.00 -14.20 -11.12
CA HIS A 19 -20.63 -13.02 -11.90
C HIS A 19 -21.49 -12.84 -13.16
N SER A 20 -21.80 -13.95 -13.84
CA SER A 20 -22.62 -13.94 -15.06
C SER A 20 -24.13 -13.94 -14.79
N GLY A 21 -24.56 -14.10 -13.52
CA GLY A 21 -25.96 -14.22 -13.14
C GLY A 21 -26.67 -15.46 -13.70
N LYS A 22 -25.91 -16.45 -14.18
CA LYS A 22 -26.45 -17.67 -14.80
C LYS A 22 -26.86 -18.69 -13.75
N SER A 23 -28.03 -19.27 -13.93
CA SER A 23 -28.44 -20.48 -13.21
C SER A 23 -27.81 -21.73 -13.86
N PHE A 24 -27.68 -22.79 -13.09
CA PHE A 24 -27.09 -24.06 -13.53
C PHE A 24 -27.83 -25.26 -12.93
N SER A 25 -27.74 -26.41 -13.58
CA SER A 25 -28.32 -27.65 -13.08
C SER A 25 -27.40 -28.36 -12.09
N ARG A 26 -27.95 -29.34 -11.38
CA ARG A 26 -27.19 -30.26 -10.53
C ARG A 26 -26.08 -30.97 -11.31
N GLU A 27 -26.40 -31.48 -12.49
CA GLU A 27 -25.47 -32.25 -13.34
C GLU A 27 -24.30 -31.37 -13.78
N GLU A 28 -24.58 -30.13 -14.17
CA GLU A 28 -23.58 -29.16 -14.59
C GLU A 28 -22.57 -28.87 -13.46
N LEU A 29 -23.05 -28.69 -12.23
CA LEU A 29 -22.20 -28.48 -11.06
C LEU A 29 -21.33 -29.71 -10.77
N ILE A 30 -21.89 -30.92 -10.83
CA ILE A 30 -21.15 -32.17 -10.59
C ILE A 30 -20.05 -32.36 -11.65
N VAL A 31 -20.37 -32.12 -12.92
CA VAL A 31 -19.40 -32.20 -14.03
C VAL A 31 -18.31 -31.14 -13.87
N ALA A 32 -18.68 -29.88 -13.57
CA ALA A 32 -17.73 -28.79 -13.41
C ALA A 32 -16.78 -29.00 -12.22
N SER A 33 -17.29 -29.47 -11.08
CA SER A 33 -16.49 -29.79 -9.89
C SER A 33 -15.62 -31.05 -10.07
N GLY A 34 -16.02 -31.96 -10.95
CA GLY A 34 -15.40 -33.28 -11.11
C GLY A 34 -15.63 -34.18 -9.89
N TRP A 35 -16.72 -33.95 -9.15
CA TRP A 35 -17.12 -34.79 -8.02
C TRP A 35 -17.91 -36.01 -8.46
N LYS A 36 -17.93 -37.04 -7.63
CA LYS A 36 -18.93 -38.12 -7.76
C LYS A 36 -20.27 -37.60 -7.27
N VAL A 37 -21.36 -38.14 -7.80
CA VAL A 37 -22.73 -37.82 -7.36
C VAL A 37 -22.88 -38.00 -5.84
N SER A 38 -22.30 -39.06 -5.27
CA SER A 38 -22.33 -39.32 -3.83
C SER A 38 -21.58 -38.26 -3.00
N THR A 39 -20.53 -37.66 -3.55
CA THR A 39 -19.78 -36.58 -2.91
C THR A 39 -20.62 -35.30 -2.85
N PHE A 40 -21.27 -34.94 -3.96
CA PHE A 40 -22.20 -33.81 -4.00
C PHE A 40 -23.33 -34.00 -2.96
N GLU A 41 -23.99 -35.17 -2.97
CA GLU A 41 -25.04 -35.50 -2.01
C GLU A 41 -24.59 -35.35 -0.56
N THR A 42 -23.37 -35.81 -0.24
CA THR A 42 -22.83 -35.67 1.12
C THR A 42 -22.69 -34.21 1.54
N TYR A 43 -22.16 -33.35 0.66
CA TYR A 43 -21.97 -31.93 0.94
C TYR A 43 -23.30 -31.15 0.92
N TYR A 44 -24.24 -31.55 0.07
CA TYR A 44 -25.56 -30.93 -0.07
C TYR A 44 -26.45 -31.27 1.14
N ASN A 45 -26.59 -32.56 1.49
CA ASN A 45 -27.40 -33.01 2.63
C ASN A 45 -26.88 -32.50 3.98
N LYS A 46 -25.57 -32.22 4.08
CA LYS A 46 -24.97 -31.60 5.27
C LYS A 46 -25.05 -30.07 5.27
N GLY A 47 -25.66 -29.45 4.26
CA GLY A 47 -25.85 -27.99 4.18
C GLY A 47 -24.56 -27.20 3.96
N GLN A 48 -23.52 -27.81 3.39
CA GLN A 48 -22.23 -27.12 3.17
C GLN A 48 -22.23 -26.38 1.83
N ILE A 49 -22.88 -26.95 0.82
CA ILE A 49 -23.06 -26.31 -0.50
C ILE A 49 -24.11 -25.20 -0.46
N THR A 50 -25.13 -25.33 0.40
CA THR A 50 -26.23 -24.36 0.52
C THR A 50 -25.77 -22.97 1.00
N GLN A 51 -24.54 -22.87 1.53
CA GLN A 51 -23.91 -21.59 1.86
C GLN A 51 -23.51 -20.78 0.63
N PHE A 52 -23.33 -21.45 -0.52
CA PHE A 52 -22.84 -20.87 -1.77
C PHE A 52 -23.81 -21.01 -2.93
N VAL A 53 -24.91 -21.74 -2.73
CA VAL A 53 -25.85 -22.11 -3.78
C VAL A 53 -27.26 -22.09 -3.23
N THR A 54 -28.17 -21.41 -3.93
CA THR A 54 -29.61 -21.39 -3.64
C THR A 54 -30.37 -22.09 -4.74
N GLU A 55 -31.34 -22.91 -4.37
CA GLU A 55 -32.25 -23.55 -5.31
C GLU A 55 -33.41 -22.60 -5.66
N THR A 56 -33.62 -22.36 -6.95
CA THR A 56 -34.66 -21.45 -7.47
C THR A 56 -35.94 -22.16 -7.91
N GLY A 57 -35.97 -23.49 -7.84
CA GLY A 57 -37.07 -24.37 -8.30
C GLY A 57 -36.59 -25.40 -9.32
N ASP A 58 -37.26 -26.55 -9.39
CA ASP A 58 -37.06 -27.63 -10.38
C ASP A 58 -35.60 -28.12 -10.55
N GLY A 59 -34.81 -28.18 -9.46
CA GLY A 59 -33.42 -28.63 -9.50
C GLY A 59 -32.45 -27.64 -10.18
N ILE A 60 -32.89 -26.40 -10.37
CA ILE A 60 -32.09 -25.28 -10.89
C ILE A 60 -31.49 -24.51 -9.72
N PHE A 61 -30.19 -24.25 -9.82
CA PHE A 61 -29.40 -23.61 -8.79
C PHE A 61 -28.83 -22.28 -9.26
N ARG A 62 -28.59 -21.38 -8.30
CA ARG A 62 -27.88 -20.11 -8.49
C ARG A 62 -26.78 -19.96 -7.45
N ALA A 63 -25.59 -19.54 -7.90
CA ALA A 63 -24.48 -19.26 -7.00
C ALA A 63 -24.70 -17.93 -6.26
N ILE A 64 -24.33 -17.91 -4.97
CA ILE A 64 -24.40 -16.74 -4.09
C ILE A 64 -23.18 -16.70 -3.16
N ASN A 65 -22.79 -15.50 -2.73
CA ASN A 65 -21.77 -15.27 -1.70
C ASN A 65 -20.38 -15.85 -2.04
N THR A 66 -20.00 -15.91 -3.31
CA THR A 66 -18.71 -16.45 -3.76
C THR A 66 -17.73 -15.42 -4.33
N LEU A 67 -18.24 -14.27 -4.78
CA LEU A 67 -17.40 -13.20 -5.36
C LEU A 67 -16.39 -12.62 -4.37
N ASP A 68 -16.81 -12.38 -3.13
CA ASP A 68 -15.97 -11.74 -2.10
C ASP A 68 -15.13 -12.73 -1.28
N LEU A 69 -15.16 -14.03 -1.62
CA LEU A 69 -14.41 -15.05 -0.89
C LEU A 69 -13.06 -15.32 -1.50
N THR A 70 -12.07 -15.54 -0.65
CA THR A 70 -10.84 -16.20 -1.08
C THR A 70 -11.07 -17.71 -1.22
N PHE A 71 -10.28 -18.38 -2.06
CA PHE A 71 -10.33 -19.84 -2.17
C PHE A 71 -10.11 -20.53 -0.81
N VAL A 72 -9.26 -19.97 0.07
CA VAL A 72 -8.99 -20.55 1.38
C VAL A 72 -10.20 -20.47 2.31
N GLU A 73 -10.90 -19.34 2.33
CA GLU A 73 -12.14 -19.18 3.10
C GLU A 73 -13.24 -20.10 2.59
N PHE A 74 -13.36 -20.21 1.27
CA PHE A 74 -14.25 -21.18 0.64
C PHE A 74 -13.94 -22.60 1.09
N GLN A 75 -12.67 -23.02 1.04
CA GLN A 75 -12.26 -24.35 1.50
C GLN A 75 -12.59 -24.58 2.98
N LYS A 76 -12.42 -23.57 3.83
CA LYS A 76 -12.75 -23.66 5.26
C LYS A 76 -14.24 -23.85 5.48
N ARG A 77 -15.08 -23.00 4.87
CA ARG A 77 -16.54 -23.08 4.97
C ARG A 77 -17.10 -24.39 4.39
N LEU A 78 -16.51 -24.88 3.29
CA LEU A 78 -16.88 -26.16 2.68
C LEU A 78 -16.41 -27.38 3.49
N SER A 79 -15.39 -27.25 4.36
CA SER A 79 -14.84 -28.38 5.11
C SER A 79 -15.84 -28.95 6.12
N GLN A 80 -15.84 -30.27 6.32
CA GLN A 80 -16.62 -30.93 7.37
C GLN A 80 -15.92 -30.92 8.73
N SER A 81 -14.62 -30.64 8.75
CA SER A 81 -13.84 -30.62 9.99
C SER A 81 -14.04 -29.30 10.72
N LYS A 82 -14.70 -29.36 11.89
CA LYS A 82 -14.84 -28.21 12.80
C LYS A 82 -13.48 -27.62 13.20
N HIS A 83 -12.47 -28.47 13.36
CA HIS A 83 -11.11 -28.00 13.66
C HIS A 83 -10.52 -27.16 12.53
N PHE A 84 -10.72 -27.55 11.27
CA PHE A 84 -10.22 -26.80 10.11
C PHE A 84 -10.98 -25.48 9.88
N GLN A 85 -12.26 -25.45 10.23
CA GLN A 85 -13.08 -24.23 10.21
C GLN A 85 -12.64 -23.21 11.28
N GLU A 86 -12.07 -23.68 12.39
CA GLU A 86 -11.76 -22.85 13.54
C GLU A 86 -10.56 -21.92 13.29
N LEU A 87 -10.62 -20.72 13.87
CA LEU A 87 -9.48 -19.81 13.91
C LEU A 87 -8.31 -20.45 14.66
N GLY A 88 -7.11 -20.41 14.05
CA GLY A 88 -5.91 -21.03 14.59
C GLY A 88 -5.83 -22.54 14.39
N HIS A 89 -6.54 -23.11 13.40
CA HIS A 89 -6.40 -24.53 13.02
C HIS A 89 -4.96 -24.97 12.69
N LYS A 90 -4.05 -24.03 12.40
CA LYS A 90 -2.63 -24.31 12.17
C LYS A 90 -1.75 -24.20 13.42
N CYS A 91 -2.25 -23.57 14.47
CA CYS A 91 -1.51 -23.40 15.71
C CYS A 91 -1.37 -24.77 16.39
N LYS A 92 -0.14 -25.19 16.64
CA LYS A 92 0.16 -26.41 17.40
C LYS A 92 -0.05 -26.17 18.90
N SER A 93 0.27 -24.97 19.37
CA SER A 93 0.09 -24.58 20.76
C SER A 93 -1.33 -24.09 21.02
N GLN A 94 -1.93 -24.57 22.12
CA GLN A 94 -3.22 -24.06 22.58
C GLN A 94 -3.12 -22.61 23.07
N LEU A 95 -1.97 -22.23 23.64
CA LEU A 95 -1.71 -20.85 24.05
C LEU A 95 -1.63 -19.93 22.82
N SER A 96 -0.91 -20.33 21.77
CA SER A 96 -0.86 -19.58 20.51
C SER A 96 -2.26 -19.38 19.91
N LYS A 97 -3.07 -20.43 19.87
CA LYS A 97 -4.46 -20.37 19.39
C LYS A 97 -5.33 -19.44 20.23
N ALA A 98 -5.17 -19.45 21.55
CA ALA A 98 -5.91 -18.56 22.45
C ALA A 98 -5.48 -17.09 22.28
N LEU A 99 -4.17 -16.83 22.14
CA LEU A 99 -3.62 -15.50 21.88
C LEU A 99 -4.08 -14.95 20.53
N LEU A 100 -4.11 -15.78 19.48
CA LEU A 100 -4.59 -15.38 18.16
C LEU A 100 -6.06 -14.92 18.20
N LYS A 101 -6.93 -15.66 18.91
CA LYS A 101 -8.34 -15.28 19.09
C LYS A 101 -8.48 -13.96 19.84
N LYS A 102 -7.81 -13.83 20.99
CA LYS A 102 -7.80 -12.60 21.80
C LYS A 102 -7.26 -11.41 21.01
N SER A 103 -6.22 -11.63 20.20
CA SER A 103 -5.62 -10.61 19.36
C SER A 103 -6.62 -10.03 18.37
N ARG A 104 -7.37 -10.91 17.68
CA ARG A 104 -8.43 -10.50 16.77
C ARG A 104 -9.50 -9.69 17.48
N ASP A 105 -10.00 -10.19 18.61
CA ASP A 105 -11.10 -9.56 19.33
C ASP A 105 -10.67 -8.18 19.90
N ASN A 106 -9.42 -8.06 20.38
CA ASN A 106 -8.86 -6.78 20.82
C ASN A 106 -8.70 -5.77 19.68
N MET A 107 -8.26 -6.20 18.49
CA MET A 107 -8.16 -5.29 17.34
C MET A 107 -9.55 -4.84 16.86
N MET A 108 -10.55 -5.74 16.85
CA MET A 108 -11.93 -5.37 16.54
C MET A 108 -12.47 -4.35 17.55
N LEU A 109 -12.26 -4.57 18.85
CA LEU A 109 -12.69 -3.64 19.88
C LEU A 109 -11.96 -2.28 19.75
N ALA A 110 -10.68 -2.27 19.39
CA ALA A 110 -9.96 -1.03 19.10
C ALA A 110 -10.68 -0.22 18.00
N LEU A 111 -11.02 -0.87 16.89
CA LEU A 111 -11.75 -0.25 15.79
C LEU A 111 -13.13 0.25 16.24
N GLU A 112 -13.89 -0.54 16.99
CA GLU A 112 -15.21 -0.14 17.49
C GLU A 112 -15.14 1.09 18.39
N LEU A 113 -14.17 1.16 19.31
CA LEU A 113 -13.97 2.32 20.18
C LEU A 113 -13.61 3.57 19.38
N TYR A 114 -12.70 3.43 18.41
CA TYR A 114 -12.26 4.54 17.58
C TYR A 114 -13.41 5.15 16.74
N ASN A 115 -14.32 4.31 16.24
CA ASN A 115 -15.45 4.77 15.46
C ASN A 115 -16.63 5.30 16.28
N ARG A 116 -16.60 5.20 17.61
CA ARG A 116 -17.68 5.74 18.46
C ARG A 116 -17.51 7.27 18.58
N PRO A 117 -18.33 8.10 17.90
CA PRO A 117 -18.05 9.53 17.78
C PRO A 117 -18.15 10.29 19.10
N SER A 118 -19.03 9.83 19.99
CA SER A 118 -19.31 10.45 21.30
C SER A 118 -18.31 10.05 22.41
N LEU A 119 -17.32 9.21 22.11
CA LEU A 119 -16.37 8.74 23.11
C LEU A 119 -15.13 9.66 23.14
N GLU A 120 -14.97 10.41 24.22
CA GLU A 120 -13.87 11.37 24.39
C GLU A 120 -12.50 10.67 24.40
N ASN A 121 -12.37 9.57 25.15
CA ASN A 121 -11.12 8.81 25.31
C ASN A 121 -10.91 7.73 24.23
N LYS A 122 -11.53 7.87 23.06
CA LYS A 122 -11.46 6.85 22.00
C LYS A 122 -10.04 6.62 21.47
N LEU A 123 -9.18 7.64 21.47
CA LEU A 123 -7.78 7.51 21.05
C LEU A 123 -7.00 6.65 22.07
N ASP A 124 -7.21 6.90 23.36
CA ASP A 124 -6.58 6.12 24.45
C ASP A 124 -6.98 4.65 24.39
N GLY A 125 -8.29 4.41 24.29
CA GLY A 125 -8.86 3.06 24.17
C GLY A 125 -8.33 2.33 22.94
N PHE A 126 -8.26 3.04 21.80
CA PHE A 126 -7.69 2.48 20.58
C PHE A 126 -6.23 2.07 20.79
N VAL A 127 -5.37 2.96 21.27
CA VAL A 127 -3.92 2.72 21.39
C VAL A 127 -3.61 1.56 22.35
N LEU A 128 -4.33 1.47 23.47
CA LEU A 128 -4.20 0.38 24.44
C LEU A 128 -4.53 -0.98 23.81
N LEU A 129 -5.69 -1.07 23.14
CA LEU A 129 -6.15 -2.31 22.54
C LEU A 129 -5.35 -2.68 21.29
N PHE A 130 -4.96 -1.70 20.48
CA PHE A 130 -4.09 -1.87 19.31
C PHE A 130 -2.75 -2.50 19.72
N CYS A 131 -2.07 -1.93 20.72
CA CYS A 131 -0.80 -2.48 21.21
C CYS A 131 -1.00 -3.90 21.77
N THR A 132 -2.08 -4.13 22.52
CA THR A 132 -2.39 -5.44 23.08
C THR A 132 -2.64 -6.49 22.00
N ALA A 133 -3.39 -6.11 20.95
CA ALA A 133 -3.66 -6.99 19.82
C ALA A 133 -2.37 -7.38 19.07
N TRP A 134 -1.51 -6.41 18.78
CA TRP A 134 -0.21 -6.66 18.15
C TRP A 134 0.71 -7.52 19.01
N GLU A 135 0.72 -7.30 20.33
CA GLU A 135 1.55 -8.08 21.26
C GLU A 135 1.10 -9.55 21.28
N GLN A 136 -0.21 -9.78 21.35
CA GLN A 136 -0.78 -11.13 21.34
C GLN A 136 -0.55 -11.86 20.01
N LEU A 137 -0.71 -11.17 18.87
CA LEU A 137 -0.40 -11.75 17.56
C LEU A 137 1.08 -12.10 17.45
N SER A 138 1.96 -11.19 17.87
CA SER A 138 3.41 -11.39 17.81
C SER A 138 3.85 -12.55 18.69
N LYS A 139 3.30 -12.66 19.91
CA LYS A 139 3.54 -13.81 20.80
C LYS A 139 3.04 -15.12 20.20
N ALA A 140 1.85 -15.14 19.61
CA ALA A 140 1.33 -16.34 18.94
C ALA A 140 2.27 -16.81 17.81
N ARG A 141 2.81 -15.87 17.02
CA ARG A 141 3.80 -16.16 15.96
C ARG A 141 5.11 -16.70 16.53
N LEU A 142 5.64 -16.09 17.59
CA LEU A 142 6.85 -16.54 18.26
C LEU A 142 6.69 -17.94 18.87
N ILE A 143 5.56 -18.23 19.50
CA ILE A 143 5.27 -19.57 20.04
C ILE A 143 5.32 -20.65 18.94
N GLU A 144 4.71 -20.38 17.78
CA GLU A 144 4.70 -21.37 16.69
C GLU A 144 6.05 -21.50 15.97
N ARG A 145 6.90 -20.46 16.04
CA ARG A 145 8.24 -20.46 15.44
C ARG A 145 9.30 -21.08 16.37
N ASP A 146 9.28 -20.69 17.64
CA ASP A 146 10.39 -20.89 18.60
C ASP A 146 9.97 -21.70 19.85
N GLY A 147 8.68 -22.03 20.01
CA GLY A 147 8.13 -22.77 21.14
C GLY A 147 7.54 -21.88 22.25
N GLU A 148 6.75 -22.47 23.17
CA GLU A 148 6.00 -21.73 24.19
C GLU A 148 6.89 -20.93 25.17
N ASP A 149 8.05 -21.47 25.52
CA ASP A 149 8.98 -20.80 26.43
C ASP A 149 9.59 -19.51 25.87
N SER A 150 9.56 -19.33 24.53
CA SER A 150 10.13 -18.16 23.85
C SER A 150 9.53 -16.83 24.30
N ILE A 151 8.28 -16.83 24.74
CA ILE A 151 7.57 -15.61 25.12
C ILE A 151 7.72 -15.24 26.60
N PHE A 152 8.47 -16.02 27.37
CA PHE A 152 8.68 -15.77 28.80
C PHE A 152 10.10 -15.30 29.07
N GLU A 153 10.21 -14.33 29.96
CA GLU A 153 11.48 -13.89 30.53
C GLU A 153 11.96 -14.86 31.62
N PRO A 154 13.26 -14.83 31.97
CA PRO A 154 13.76 -15.53 33.15
C PRO A 154 12.92 -15.18 34.38
N ALA A 155 12.69 -16.18 35.24
CA ALA A 155 11.91 -15.97 36.44
C ALA A 155 12.55 -14.86 37.30
N ASN A 156 11.71 -13.95 37.80
CA ASN A 156 12.19 -12.91 38.70
C ASN A 156 12.64 -13.51 40.04
N LYS A 157 13.18 -12.69 40.94
CA LYS A 157 13.63 -13.11 42.28
C LYS A 157 12.55 -13.82 43.12
N LYS A 158 11.27 -13.72 42.74
CA LYS A 158 10.11 -14.38 43.39
C LYS A 158 9.65 -15.65 42.66
N GLY A 159 10.38 -16.11 41.63
CA GLY A 159 10.03 -17.30 40.85
C GLY A 159 8.90 -17.09 39.83
N ILE A 160 8.40 -15.85 39.65
CA ILE A 160 7.32 -15.56 38.71
C ILE A 160 7.93 -15.25 37.34
N ARG A 161 7.51 -15.99 36.31
CA ARG A 161 7.87 -15.71 34.90
C ARG A 161 6.94 -14.64 34.35
N GLN A 162 7.52 -13.57 33.81
CA GLN A 162 6.79 -12.54 33.07
C GLN A 162 6.88 -12.83 31.58
N THR A 163 5.90 -12.39 30.80
CA THR A 163 5.99 -12.49 29.34
C THR A 163 6.74 -11.30 28.76
N ILE A 164 7.47 -11.51 27.68
CA ILE A 164 8.17 -10.45 26.95
C ILE A 164 7.21 -9.33 26.50
N SER A 165 7.71 -8.11 26.40
CA SER A 165 6.92 -6.94 25.95
C SER A 165 6.66 -6.93 24.45
N LEU A 166 5.71 -6.10 23.99
CA LEU A 166 5.51 -5.81 22.56
C LEU A 166 6.82 -5.46 21.82
N ARG A 167 7.61 -4.52 22.34
CA ARG A 167 8.87 -4.10 21.71
C ARG A 167 9.86 -5.26 21.58
N ALA A 168 9.96 -6.11 22.61
CA ALA A 168 10.79 -7.31 22.56
C ALA A 168 10.26 -8.33 21.54
N CYS A 169 8.95 -8.45 21.37
CA CYS A 169 8.37 -9.29 20.31
C CYS A 169 8.72 -8.75 18.91
N LEU A 170 8.54 -7.44 18.70
CA LEU A 170 8.80 -6.80 17.40
C LEU A 170 10.27 -6.93 16.99
N ALA A 171 11.20 -6.71 17.92
CA ALA A 171 12.63 -6.86 17.67
C ALA A 171 13.03 -8.29 17.24
N ARG A 172 12.25 -9.31 17.63
CA ARG A 172 12.50 -10.72 17.23
C ARG A 172 11.81 -11.11 15.93
N LEU A 173 10.85 -10.32 15.45
CA LEU A 173 10.05 -10.62 14.26
C LEU A 173 10.42 -9.74 13.06
N TYR A 174 10.91 -8.52 13.29
CA TYR A 174 11.16 -7.51 12.26
C TYR A 174 12.55 -6.91 12.39
N ALA A 175 13.13 -6.50 11.26
CA ALA A 175 14.38 -5.75 11.23
C ALA A 175 14.19 -4.34 11.83
N ASP A 176 15.27 -3.73 12.32
CA ASP A 176 15.21 -2.41 12.98
C ASP A 176 14.72 -1.28 12.08
N LYS A 177 14.92 -1.39 10.76
CA LYS A 177 14.48 -0.38 9.78
C LYS A 177 13.13 -0.70 9.14
N ASP A 178 12.43 -1.71 9.63
CA ASP A 178 11.13 -2.10 9.10
C ASP A 178 10.07 -1.05 9.45
N LEU A 179 9.35 -0.56 8.42
CA LEU A 179 8.37 0.51 8.57
C LEU A 179 7.10 0.05 9.30
N VAL A 180 6.73 -1.24 9.18
CA VAL A 180 5.63 -1.83 9.95
C VAL A 180 5.99 -1.83 11.43
N ARG A 181 7.22 -2.24 11.77
CA ARG A 181 7.72 -2.17 13.14
C ARG A 181 7.69 -0.75 13.67
N LYS A 182 8.21 0.22 12.89
CA LYS A 182 8.25 1.63 13.26
C LYS A 182 6.85 2.20 13.53
N ASN A 183 5.85 1.83 12.71
CA ASN A 183 4.45 2.20 12.94
C ASN A 183 3.94 1.71 14.30
N ILE A 184 4.15 0.43 14.61
CA ILE A 184 3.66 -0.17 15.85
C ILE A 184 4.39 0.40 17.07
N GLU A 185 5.71 0.60 16.96
CA GLU A 185 6.53 1.21 18.02
C GLU A 185 6.08 2.64 18.31
N MET A 186 5.76 3.43 17.30
CA MET A 186 5.26 4.80 17.49
C MET A 186 3.94 4.83 18.26
N VAL A 187 3.01 3.91 17.96
CA VAL A 187 1.75 3.78 18.72
C VAL A 187 2.02 3.29 20.15
N ALA A 188 3.01 2.40 20.34
CA ALA A 188 3.42 1.96 21.67
C ALA A 188 4.08 3.10 22.49
N ASP A 189 4.79 4.02 21.84
CA ASP A 189 5.34 5.21 22.49
C ASP A 189 4.21 6.13 22.95
N TRP A 190 3.17 6.31 22.13
CA TRP A 190 1.98 7.06 22.56
C TRP A 190 1.27 6.40 23.73
N ARG A 191 1.13 5.07 23.74
CA ARG A 191 0.56 4.33 24.88
C ARG A 191 1.33 4.60 26.18
N ASP A 192 2.66 4.57 26.10
CA ASP A 192 3.52 4.57 27.29
C ASP A 192 3.82 5.97 27.81
N GLN A 193 3.90 6.97 26.92
CA GLN A 193 4.42 8.30 27.25
C GLN A 193 3.41 9.42 27.07
N ALA A 194 2.46 9.26 26.15
CA ALA A 194 1.62 10.36 25.68
C ALA A 194 0.13 10.03 25.68
N VAL A 195 -0.30 8.96 26.36
CA VAL A 195 -1.71 8.54 26.32
C VAL A 195 -2.61 9.65 26.87
N HIS A 196 -2.15 10.40 27.88
CA HIS A 196 -2.88 11.53 28.43
C HIS A 196 -2.81 12.82 27.58
N LEU A 197 -2.03 12.81 26.49
CA LEU A 197 -1.84 13.93 25.57
C LEU A 197 -2.45 13.65 24.18
N LEU A 198 -3.02 12.46 23.96
CA LEU A 198 -3.75 12.11 22.74
C LEU A 198 -5.13 12.78 22.73
N MET A 199 -5.14 14.10 22.55
CA MET A 199 -6.37 14.87 22.50
C MET A 199 -7.08 14.73 21.14
N PRO A 200 -8.41 14.98 21.07
CA PRO A 200 -9.20 14.86 19.84
C PRO A 200 -8.63 15.62 18.64
N GLU A 201 -7.91 16.72 18.87
CA GLU A 201 -7.26 17.55 17.85
C GLU A 201 -6.16 16.78 17.09
N LEU A 202 -5.54 15.79 17.72
CA LEU A 202 -4.52 14.95 17.08
C LEU A 202 -5.15 13.84 16.22
N GLN A 203 -6.46 13.61 16.33
CA GLN A 203 -7.16 12.52 15.64
C GLN A 203 -6.86 12.51 14.14
N ALA A 204 -6.87 13.66 13.48
CA ALA A 204 -6.67 13.74 12.03
C ALA A 204 -5.32 13.14 11.62
N ILE A 205 -4.23 13.51 12.30
CA ILE A 205 -2.88 13.05 11.98
C ILE A 205 -2.64 11.63 12.51
N ALA A 206 -3.04 11.35 13.76
CA ALA A 206 -2.90 10.03 14.40
C ALA A 206 -3.64 8.93 13.63
N SER A 207 -4.81 9.25 13.06
CA SER A 207 -5.60 8.32 12.25
C SER A 207 -4.82 7.71 11.09
N ARG A 208 -3.85 8.45 10.52
CA ARG A 208 -3.05 7.99 9.38
C ARG A 208 -2.13 6.85 9.77
N ILE A 209 -1.55 6.94 10.96
CA ILE A 209 -0.69 5.91 11.56
C ILE A 209 -1.55 4.74 12.01
N PHE A 210 -2.70 4.99 12.63
CA PHE A 210 -3.62 3.94 13.05
C PHE A 210 -4.14 3.09 11.90
N GLN A 211 -4.57 3.71 10.80
CA GLN A 211 -5.03 2.98 9.62
C GLN A 211 -3.93 2.12 9.02
N SER A 212 -2.71 2.68 8.86
CA SER A 212 -1.57 1.90 8.39
C SER A 212 -1.31 0.70 9.29
N GLY A 213 -1.32 0.90 10.61
CA GLY A 213 -1.17 -0.15 11.61
C GLY A 213 -2.25 -1.23 11.53
N VAL A 214 -3.51 -0.86 11.31
CA VAL A 214 -4.63 -1.80 11.15
C VAL A 214 -4.50 -2.60 9.86
N LEU A 215 -4.10 -1.97 8.75
CA LEU A 215 -3.90 -2.66 7.46
C LEU A 215 -2.71 -3.62 7.53
N ASN A 216 -1.63 -3.21 8.20
CA ASN A 216 -0.48 -4.06 8.48
C ASN A 216 -0.89 -5.25 9.36
N PHE A 217 -1.71 -5.01 10.40
CA PHE A 217 -2.23 -6.06 11.26
C PHE A 217 -3.09 -7.04 10.47
N SER A 218 -4.00 -6.54 9.63
CA SER A 218 -4.85 -7.37 8.78
C SER A 218 -4.02 -8.30 7.90
N SER A 219 -2.97 -7.75 7.27
CA SER A 219 -2.07 -8.50 6.40
C SER A 219 -1.30 -9.59 7.16
N GLU A 220 -0.74 -9.26 8.32
CA GLU A 220 0.02 -10.21 9.16
C GLU A 220 -0.87 -11.28 9.80
N PHE A 221 -2.06 -10.88 10.24
CA PHE A 221 -3.07 -11.78 10.80
C PHE A 221 -3.53 -12.78 9.74
N GLU A 222 -3.83 -12.33 8.52
CA GLU A 222 -4.23 -13.21 7.43
C GLU A 222 -3.09 -14.13 7.01
N ALA A 223 -1.85 -13.61 6.90
CA ALA A 223 -0.68 -14.42 6.57
C ALA A 223 -0.46 -15.55 7.59
N PHE A 224 -0.66 -15.27 8.88
CA PHE A 224 -0.49 -16.25 9.95
C PHE A 224 -1.68 -17.22 10.10
N SER A 225 -2.91 -16.71 10.09
CA SER A 225 -4.13 -17.49 10.40
C SER A 225 -4.82 -18.11 9.16
N GLN A 226 -4.50 -17.60 7.97
CA GLN A 226 -5.18 -17.86 6.70
C GLN A 226 -6.68 -17.55 6.75
N VAL A 227 -7.07 -16.55 7.54
CA VAL A 227 -8.41 -16.00 7.62
C VAL A 227 -8.26 -14.49 7.48
N ALA A 228 -9.06 -13.86 6.63
CA ALA A 228 -9.09 -12.41 6.57
C ALA A 228 -9.48 -11.83 7.94
N PHE A 229 -8.80 -10.77 8.37
CA PHE A 229 -9.12 -10.10 9.62
C PHE A 229 -10.39 -9.24 9.49
N ILE A 230 -10.44 -8.40 8.46
CA ILE A 230 -11.57 -7.50 8.16
C ILE A 230 -12.37 -8.11 7.01
N SER A 231 -13.69 -8.29 7.20
CA SER A 231 -14.58 -8.62 6.10
C SER A 231 -14.93 -7.35 5.31
N VAL A 232 -15.34 -7.49 4.04
CA VAL A 232 -15.79 -6.38 3.18
C VAL A 232 -16.81 -5.46 3.90
N GLN A 233 -17.65 -6.03 4.77
CA GLN A 233 -18.70 -5.33 5.51
C GLN A 233 -18.16 -4.37 6.58
N HIS A 234 -16.94 -4.60 7.05
CA HIS A 234 -16.28 -3.86 8.13
C HIS A 234 -15.31 -2.79 7.62
N THR A 235 -15.12 -2.68 6.32
CA THR A 235 -14.28 -1.66 5.65
C THR A 235 -14.65 -0.22 6.04
N GLY A 236 -15.95 0.04 6.30
CA GLY A 236 -16.45 1.34 6.73
C GLY A 236 -16.01 1.74 8.15
N MET A 237 -15.43 0.83 8.93
CA MET A 237 -14.92 1.11 10.29
C MET A 237 -13.54 1.79 10.28
N MET A 238 -13.05 2.25 9.14
CA MET A 238 -11.87 3.12 9.06
C MET A 238 -12.27 4.52 8.57
N THR A 239 -13.34 5.09 9.13
CA THR A 239 -13.79 6.41 8.68
C THR A 239 -12.82 7.48 9.17
N ILE A 240 -12.07 8.05 8.24
CA ILE A 240 -11.17 9.20 8.47
C ILE A 240 -12.03 10.46 8.42
N VAL A 241 -12.54 10.88 9.57
CA VAL A 241 -13.16 12.21 9.68
C VAL A 241 -12.30 13.03 10.62
N GLY A 242 -11.66 14.05 10.08
CA GLY A 242 -10.89 15.02 10.86
C GLY A 242 -10.50 16.19 9.96
N ASP A 243 -10.67 17.42 10.47
CA ASP A 243 -10.06 18.58 9.83
C ASP A 243 -8.55 18.49 10.07
N PHE A 244 -7.76 18.49 9.00
CA PHE A 244 -6.29 18.32 9.06
C PHE A 244 -5.55 19.57 9.54
N LYS A 245 -6.29 20.59 9.98
CA LYS A 245 -5.72 21.81 10.53
C LYS A 245 -5.50 21.64 12.02
N LEU A 246 -4.23 21.72 12.41
CA LEU A 246 -3.89 21.88 13.82
C LEU A 246 -4.54 23.16 14.36
N PRO A 247 -5.20 23.09 15.52
CA PRO A 247 -5.80 24.28 16.11
C PRO A 247 -4.75 25.28 16.55
N ALA A 248 -5.12 26.56 16.56
CA ALA A 248 -4.25 27.62 17.03
C ALA A 248 -3.87 27.40 18.51
N MET A 249 -2.62 27.71 18.86
CA MET A 249 -2.10 27.60 20.24
C MET A 249 -2.96 28.32 21.27
N SER A 250 -3.59 29.44 20.91
CA SER A 250 -4.52 30.17 21.77
C SER A 250 -5.72 29.32 22.19
N LEU A 251 -6.32 28.58 21.26
CA LEU A 251 -7.45 27.70 21.51
C LEU A 251 -7.04 26.53 22.42
N LEU A 252 -5.90 25.89 22.11
CA LEU A 252 -5.36 24.78 22.90
C LEU A 252 -5.07 25.21 24.34
N LYS A 253 -4.49 26.39 24.55
CA LYS A 253 -4.24 26.94 25.89
C LYS A 253 -5.53 27.19 26.66
N THR A 254 -6.59 27.65 26.01
CA THR A 254 -7.89 27.85 26.66
C THR A 254 -8.51 26.53 27.11
N GLN A 255 -8.33 25.44 26.35
CA GLN A 255 -8.93 24.14 26.67
C GLN A 255 -8.07 23.30 27.62
N TYR A 256 -6.75 23.26 27.42
CA TYR A 256 -5.83 22.33 28.08
C TYR A 256 -4.77 23.01 28.96
N GLY A 257 -4.78 24.34 29.04
CA GLY A 257 -3.86 25.10 29.90
C GLY A 257 -2.40 24.93 29.49
N ALA A 258 -1.55 24.55 30.46
CA ALA A 258 -0.12 24.40 30.26
C ALA A 258 0.23 23.28 29.26
N ALA A 259 -0.54 22.18 29.27
CA ALA A 259 -0.33 21.00 28.44
C ALA A 259 -0.48 21.25 26.91
N ALA A 260 -1.00 22.43 26.54
CA ALA A 260 -1.18 22.83 25.14
C ALA A 260 0.12 22.82 24.34
N TYR A 261 1.27 23.09 24.99
CA TYR A 261 2.57 23.07 24.33
C TYR A 261 2.99 21.64 23.97
N GLU A 262 2.88 20.72 24.92
CA GLU A 262 3.22 19.31 24.74
C GLU A 262 2.31 18.65 23.70
N ILE A 263 1.02 18.99 23.68
CA ILE A 263 0.05 18.54 22.67
C ILE A 263 0.46 19.00 21.27
N LEU A 264 0.83 20.28 21.12
CA LEU A 264 1.26 20.84 19.82
C LEU A 264 2.60 20.26 19.36
N GLU A 265 3.55 20.08 20.28
CA GLU A 265 4.84 19.47 20.00
C GLU A 265 4.67 18.02 19.53
N LEU A 266 3.85 17.24 20.25
CA LEU A 266 3.48 15.90 19.85
C LEU A 266 2.88 15.91 18.43
N ALA A 267 1.87 16.75 18.18
CA ALA A 267 1.23 16.81 16.87
C ALA A 267 2.21 17.16 15.73
N THR A 268 3.14 18.10 15.98
CA THR A 268 4.17 18.52 15.01
C THR A 268 5.17 17.39 14.76
N SER A 269 5.59 16.68 15.81
CA SER A 269 6.50 15.53 15.69
C SER A 269 5.88 14.39 14.86
N ILE A 270 4.59 14.13 15.06
CA ILE A 270 3.86 13.11 14.30
C ILE A 270 3.79 13.53 12.84
N GLN A 271 3.42 14.78 12.57
CA GLN A 271 3.35 15.31 11.21
C GLN A 271 4.69 15.16 10.48
N TYR A 272 5.80 15.54 11.14
CA TYR A 272 7.15 15.42 10.59
C TYR A 272 7.53 13.97 10.27
N GLU A 273 7.29 13.03 11.20
CA GLU A 273 7.62 11.62 10.98
C GLU A 273 6.79 11.01 9.84
N VAL A 274 5.52 11.38 9.73
CA VAL A 274 4.63 10.95 8.66
C VAL A 274 5.09 11.48 7.29
N GLU A 275 5.45 12.75 7.20
CA GLU A 275 5.97 13.38 5.97
C GLU A 275 7.34 12.84 5.58
N LYS A 276 8.21 12.59 6.56
CA LYS A 276 9.56 12.06 6.34
C LYS A 276 9.54 10.61 5.84
N ALA A 277 8.63 9.79 6.36
CA ALA A 277 8.54 8.39 5.96
C ALA A 277 7.93 8.23 4.57
N ASP A 278 6.88 9.01 4.26
CA ASP A 278 6.12 8.98 3.00
C ASP A 278 5.84 7.56 2.45
N ASP A 279 5.47 6.64 3.36
CA ASP A 279 5.27 5.23 3.03
C ASP A 279 4.01 4.69 3.71
N MET A 280 3.19 3.98 2.94
CA MET A 280 1.90 3.44 3.39
C MET A 280 2.01 2.40 4.51
N ASN A 281 3.16 1.74 4.67
CA ASN A 281 3.40 0.81 5.77
C ASN A 281 3.70 1.53 7.08
N PHE A 282 4.04 2.82 7.02
CA PHE A 282 4.21 3.66 8.20
C PHE A 282 2.99 4.55 8.48
N ALA A 283 2.45 5.22 7.47
CA ALA A 283 1.28 6.08 7.60
C ALA A 283 0.58 6.28 6.24
N ILE A 284 -0.75 6.39 6.24
CA ILE A 284 -1.50 6.62 4.99
C ILE A 284 -1.17 8.02 4.44
N PRO A 285 -0.70 8.18 3.19
CA PRO A 285 -0.43 9.48 2.59
C PRO A 285 -1.75 10.25 2.30
N LEU A 286 -1.80 11.53 2.66
CA LEU A 286 -2.89 12.42 2.25
C LEU A 286 -2.56 13.04 0.90
N LYS A 287 -2.97 12.38 -0.18
CA LYS A 287 -2.92 12.97 -1.52
C LYS A 287 -4.28 13.61 -1.82
N VAL A 288 -4.43 14.88 -1.42
CA VAL A 288 -5.63 15.66 -1.76
C VAL A 288 -5.55 16.02 -3.24
N HIS A 289 -6.19 15.22 -4.09
CA HIS A 289 -6.44 15.62 -5.48
C HIS A 289 -7.65 16.55 -5.49
N LEU A 290 -7.41 17.87 -5.56
CA LEU A 290 -8.43 18.82 -5.99
C LEU A 290 -8.70 18.57 -7.47
N VAL A 291 -9.62 17.66 -7.76
CA VAL A 291 -10.18 17.53 -9.11
C VAL A 291 -11.19 18.66 -9.26
N PHE A 292 -10.78 19.76 -9.89
CA PHE A 292 -11.75 20.72 -10.41
C PHE A 292 -12.57 20.01 -11.49
N ALA A 293 -13.81 19.63 -11.13
CA ALA A 293 -14.76 19.06 -12.06
C ALA A 293 -15.06 20.09 -13.16
N GLN A 294 -14.53 19.88 -14.36
CA GLN A 294 -15.17 20.38 -15.57
C GLN A 294 -15.91 19.20 -16.19
N GLY A 295 -17.24 19.20 -16.05
CA GLY A 295 -18.12 18.25 -16.72
C GLY A 295 -18.99 17.45 -15.76
N GLU A 296 -20.30 17.52 -15.97
CA GLU A 296 -21.31 16.67 -15.36
C GLU A 296 -20.97 15.19 -15.59
N GLY A 297 -20.77 14.44 -14.50
CA GLY A 297 -20.49 13.01 -14.54
C GLY A 297 -19.60 12.56 -13.39
N ASP A 298 -20.22 12.27 -12.24
CA ASP A 298 -19.68 11.53 -11.09
C ASP A 298 -18.20 11.77 -10.73
N ALA A 299 -17.97 12.83 -9.96
CA ALA A 299 -16.76 12.96 -9.17
C ALA A 299 -16.82 11.99 -7.97
N GLN A 300 -16.36 10.75 -8.14
CA GLN A 300 -16.02 9.92 -6.99
C GLN A 300 -14.72 10.42 -6.38
N VAL A 301 -14.82 11.01 -5.18
CA VAL A 301 -13.72 10.95 -4.21
C VAL A 301 -13.35 9.47 -4.12
N VAL A 302 -12.14 9.09 -4.53
CA VAL A 302 -11.68 7.70 -4.43
C VAL A 302 -11.38 7.38 -2.97
N LEU A 303 -12.43 7.30 -2.15
CA LEU A 303 -12.46 6.48 -0.95
C LEU A 303 -12.45 5.05 -1.46
N THR A 304 -11.27 4.53 -1.74
CA THR A 304 -11.16 3.17 -2.27
C THR A 304 -11.67 2.23 -1.17
N LYS A 305 -12.84 1.62 -1.40
CA LYS A 305 -13.35 0.54 -0.57
C LYS A 305 -12.31 -0.58 -0.60
N ALA A 306 -11.59 -0.77 0.51
CA ALA A 306 -10.70 -1.91 0.70
C ALA A 306 -11.51 -3.10 1.22
N SER A 307 -11.89 -4.04 0.36
CA SER A 307 -12.65 -5.26 0.71
C SER A 307 -11.96 -6.21 1.71
N GLY A 308 -10.83 -5.82 2.30
CA GLY A 308 -10.22 -6.50 3.45
C GLY A 308 -9.33 -7.70 3.11
N THR A 309 -9.24 -8.13 1.84
CA THR A 309 -8.33 -9.22 1.43
C THR A 309 -6.91 -8.71 1.18
N ALA A 310 -5.89 -9.54 1.44
CA ALA A 310 -4.49 -9.19 1.16
C ALA A 310 -4.21 -8.82 -0.31
N SER A 311 -4.96 -9.36 -1.28
CA SER A 311 -4.83 -8.95 -2.70
C SER A 311 -5.39 -7.56 -2.93
N ASP A 312 -6.54 -7.24 -2.36
CA ASP A 312 -7.18 -5.93 -2.52
C ASP A 312 -6.38 -4.84 -1.80
N LEU A 313 -5.78 -5.17 -0.65
CA LEU A 313 -4.83 -4.30 0.05
C LEU A 313 -3.56 -4.07 -0.77
N ASN A 314 -3.05 -5.08 -1.46
CA ASN A 314 -1.92 -4.93 -2.37
C ASN A 314 -2.28 -4.19 -3.65
N GLU A 315 -3.48 -4.37 -4.20
CA GLU A 315 -3.99 -3.57 -5.31
C GLU A 315 -4.23 -2.12 -4.90
N LEU A 316 -4.75 -1.88 -3.70
CA LEU A 316 -4.90 -0.54 -3.14
C LEU A 316 -3.54 0.12 -2.97
N ARG A 317 -2.58 -0.60 -2.38
CA ARG A 317 -1.17 -0.17 -2.30
C ARG A 317 -0.65 0.14 -3.70
N GLN A 318 -0.82 -0.74 -4.68
CA GLN A 318 -0.34 -0.51 -6.05
C GLN A 318 -1.04 0.65 -6.74
N LYS A 319 -2.36 0.81 -6.60
CA LYS A 319 -3.13 1.93 -7.18
C LYS A 319 -2.72 3.26 -6.55
N LEU A 320 -2.55 3.30 -5.22
CA LEU A 320 -2.00 4.47 -4.52
C LEU A 320 -0.53 4.75 -4.87
N LYS A 321 0.25 3.69 -5.16
CA LYS A 321 1.64 3.74 -5.66
C LYS A 321 1.72 4.22 -7.12
N VAL A 322 0.73 3.89 -7.96
CA VAL A 322 0.65 4.38 -9.35
C VAL A 322 0.23 5.85 -9.38
N ILE A 323 -0.56 6.30 -8.41
CA ILE A 323 -0.88 7.72 -8.16
C ILE A 323 0.31 8.48 -7.52
N GLU A 324 1.30 7.76 -6.96
CA GLU A 324 2.44 8.29 -6.19
C GLU A 324 3.45 9.13 -6.97
N LYS A 325 3.43 9.12 -8.30
CA LYS A 325 4.33 9.99 -9.06
C LYS A 325 3.68 11.33 -9.41
N THR A 326 3.33 12.13 -8.40
CA THR A 326 3.45 13.59 -8.56
C THR A 326 4.94 13.89 -8.54
N ILE A 327 5.54 13.78 -9.72
CA ILE A 327 6.95 14.06 -9.94
C ILE A 327 7.17 15.55 -9.63
N ASP A 328 7.89 15.86 -8.55
CA ASP A 328 8.39 17.21 -8.29
C ASP A 328 9.30 17.60 -9.47
N LEU A 329 8.81 18.51 -10.31
CA LEU A 329 9.46 18.88 -11.56
C LEU A 329 10.79 19.58 -11.32
N ASP A 330 10.89 20.32 -10.22
CA ASP A 330 12.09 21.08 -9.90
C ASP A 330 13.22 20.15 -9.43
N LYS A 331 12.90 18.97 -8.90
CA LYS A 331 13.90 17.96 -8.50
C LYS A 331 14.21 16.94 -9.60
N SER A 332 13.20 16.50 -10.34
CA SER A 332 13.35 15.42 -11.33
C SER A 332 13.79 15.91 -12.72
N HIS A 333 13.20 17.01 -13.20
CA HIS A 333 13.41 17.58 -14.53
C HIS A 333 13.67 19.09 -14.40
N PRO A 334 14.76 19.51 -13.73
CA PRO A 334 15.00 20.92 -13.44
C PRO A 334 15.29 21.76 -14.70
N TYR A 335 15.70 21.14 -15.81
CA TYR A 335 16.31 21.86 -16.91
C TYR A 335 15.33 22.19 -18.03
N SER A 336 15.33 23.44 -18.47
CA SER A 336 14.74 23.83 -19.76
C SER A 336 15.63 23.36 -20.92
N GLN A 337 15.10 23.35 -22.14
CA GLN A 337 15.88 23.00 -23.33
C GLN A 337 17.15 23.87 -23.48
N THR A 338 17.06 25.17 -23.19
CA THR A 338 18.20 26.09 -23.22
C THR A 338 19.25 25.73 -22.18
N LYS A 339 18.81 25.35 -20.97
CA LYS A 339 19.72 24.95 -19.89
C LYS A 339 20.35 23.58 -20.15
N LEU A 340 19.60 22.66 -20.76
CA LEU A 340 20.11 21.38 -21.25
C LEU A 340 21.23 21.60 -22.28
N GLN A 341 21.04 22.51 -23.25
CA GLN A 341 22.09 22.85 -24.23
C GLN A 341 23.37 23.32 -23.55
N GLN A 342 23.26 24.28 -22.62
CA GLN A 342 24.41 24.84 -21.91
C GLN A 342 25.18 23.76 -21.13
N LEU A 343 24.47 22.89 -20.41
CA LEU A 343 25.08 21.81 -19.62
C LEU A 343 25.76 20.76 -20.49
N VAL A 344 25.16 20.40 -21.63
CA VAL A 344 25.76 19.46 -22.58
C VAL A 344 27.03 20.07 -23.20
N ASN A 345 27.00 21.32 -23.64
CA ASN A 345 28.19 21.99 -24.19
C ASN A 345 29.31 22.09 -23.14
N THR A 346 28.98 22.43 -21.88
CA THR A 346 29.95 22.52 -20.78
C THR A 346 30.60 21.17 -20.49
N LYS A 347 29.81 20.08 -20.43
CA LYS A 347 30.36 18.73 -20.21
C LYS A 347 31.21 18.27 -21.39
N LEU A 348 30.80 18.55 -22.63
CA LEU A 348 31.57 18.21 -23.83
C LEU A 348 32.91 18.95 -23.91
N GLU A 349 32.98 20.21 -23.45
CA GLU A 349 34.23 20.98 -23.37
C GLU A 349 35.16 20.49 -22.25
N THR A 350 34.62 20.02 -21.14
CA THR A 350 35.40 19.55 -19.98
C THR A 350 36.01 18.16 -20.22
N ASP A 351 35.29 17.28 -20.91
CA ASP A 351 35.64 15.87 -21.01
C ASP A 351 36.53 15.52 -22.24
N ARG A 352 36.80 16.43 -23.19
CA ARG A 352 37.39 16.05 -24.50
C ARG A 352 38.34 17.04 -25.19
N ASP A 353 39.28 16.44 -25.95
CA ASP A 353 40.17 17.12 -26.90
C ASP A 353 39.41 17.79 -28.06
N GLN A 354 39.85 19.00 -28.39
CA GLN A 354 39.29 19.89 -29.42
C GLN A 354 39.10 19.22 -30.79
N LEU A 355 40.00 18.31 -31.18
CA LEU A 355 39.99 17.59 -32.46
C LEU A 355 38.84 16.57 -32.63
N LYS A 356 38.34 15.98 -31.53
CA LYS A 356 37.19 15.05 -31.59
C LYS A 356 35.87 15.81 -31.64
N LEU A 357 35.78 16.95 -30.94
CA LEU A 357 34.60 17.82 -30.95
C LEU A 357 34.33 18.40 -32.35
N GLU A 358 35.38 18.68 -33.13
CA GLU A 358 35.27 19.13 -34.52
C GLU A 358 34.66 18.10 -35.47
N LYS A 359 34.82 16.80 -35.19
CA LYS A 359 34.20 15.72 -35.97
C LYS A 359 32.74 15.49 -35.58
N CYS A 360 32.43 15.54 -34.28
CA CYS A 360 31.10 15.19 -33.77
C CYS A 360 30.05 16.30 -33.92
N ILE A 361 30.48 17.57 -33.98
CA ILE A 361 29.58 18.73 -33.93
C ILE A 361 29.63 19.52 -35.26
N PRO A 362 28.54 19.50 -36.06
CA PRO A 362 28.51 20.20 -37.35
C PRO A 362 28.32 21.72 -37.24
N GLY A 363 28.10 22.28 -36.05
CA GLY A 363 27.85 23.70 -35.81
C GLY A 363 29.03 24.40 -35.13
N ARG A 364 29.35 25.62 -35.54
CA ARG A 364 30.36 26.47 -34.88
C ARG A 364 29.70 27.70 -34.25
N ASN A 365 30.21 28.10 -33.09
CA ASN A 365 29.85 29.38 -32.50
C ASN A 365 30.44 30.52 -33.36
N LYS A 366 29.61 31.51 -33.72
CA LYS A 366 29.98 32.63 -34.59
C LYS A 366 31.03 33.57 -33.98
N PHE A 367 31.17 33.58 -32.66
CA PHE A 367 32.05 34.51 -31.92
C PHE A 367 33.34 33.84 -31.46
N THR A 368 33.28 32.58 -31.03
CA THR A 368 34.46 31.86 -30.50
C THR A 368 35.10 30.90 -31.50
N GLY A 369 34.42 30.61 -32.62
CA GLY A 369 34.89 29.67 -33.65
C GLY A 369 34.91 28.20 -33.22
N ARG A 370 34.56 27.90 -31.97
CA ARG A 370 34.57 26.55 -31.38
C ARG A 370 33.34 25.74 -31.80
N PRO A 371 33.46 24.40 -31.90
CA PRO A 371 32.33 23.51 -32.15
C PRO A 371 31.34 23.58 -30.99
N GLU A 372 30.11 24.03 -31.26
CA GLU A 372 29.07 24.19 -30.24
C GLU A 372 27.70 23.71 -30.76
N LEU A 373 26.97 22.97 -29.92
CA LEU A 373 25.59 22.60 -30.23
C LEU A 373 24.66 23.79 -30.03
N ASN A 374 23.97 24.18 -31.09
CA ASN A 374 22.89 25.18 -31.00
C ASN A 374 21.54 24.52 -30.62
N ASN A 375 20.55 25.34 -30.27
CA ASN A 375 19.20 24.87 -29.92
C ASN A 375 18.58 23.92 -30.95
N HIS A 376 18.80 24.15 -32.25
CA HIS A 376 18.31 23.28 -33.32
C HIS A 376 19.03 21.91 -33.36
N CYS A 377 20.30 21.85 -32.97
CA CYS A 377 21.03 20.57 -32.83
C CYS A 377 20.40 19.72 -31.72
N ILE A 378 20.15 20.34 -30.55
CA ILE A 378 19.57 19.67 -29.39
C ILE A 378 18.13 19.22 -29.70
N GLN A 379 17.32 20.07 -30.33
CA GLN A 379 15.96 19.71 -30.76
C GLN A 379 15.95 18.50 -31.71
N ALA A 380 16.88 18.46 -32.67
CA ALA A 380 17.00 17.33 -33.58
C ALA A 380 17.39 16.02 -32.85
N CYS A 381 18.28 16.11 -31.86
CA CYS A 381 18.67 14.96 -31.04
C CYS A 381 17.49 14.44 -30.20
N ILE A 382 16.74 15.34 -29.56
CA ILE A 382 15.56 15.01 -28.75
C ILE A 382 14.50 14.30 -29.60
N GLN A 383 14.24 14.78 -30.83
CA GLN A 383 13.30 14.14 -31.75
C GLN A 383 13.77 12.77 -32.24
N ARG A 384 15.07 12.63 -32.55
CA ARG A 384 15.66 11.34 -32.96
C ARG A 384 15.56 10.28 -31.84
N LEU A 385 15.71 10.71 -30.59
CA LEU A 385 15.61 9.85 -29.41
C LEU A 385 14.16 9.63 -28.92
N ALA A 386 13.17 10.23 -29.59
CA ALA A 386 11.75 10.11 -29.29
C ALA A 386 11.36 10.50 -27.85
N TRP A 387 12.18 11.30 -27.17
CA TRP A 387 11.95 11.66 -25.76
C TRP A 387 10.65 12.42 -25.52
N GLN A 388 10.17 13.19 -26.50
CA GLN A 388 8.94 13.98 -26.38
C GLN A 388 7.64 13.20 -26.64
N GLN A 389 7.69 11.89 -26.92
CA GLN A 389 6.48 11.09 -27.18
C GLN A 389 5.70 10.74 -25.91
N SER A 390 6.38 10.64 -24.77
CA SER A 390 5.77 10.34 -23.47
C SER A 390 6.66 10.83 -22.33
N ASN A 391 6.08 11.09 -21.15
CA ASN A 391 6.87 11.40 -19.95
C ASN A 391 7.72 10.19 -19.57
N ASN A 392 9.04 10.39 -19.48
CA ASN A 392 10.02 9.33 -19.24
C ASN A 392 11.12 9.82 -18.29
N GLU A 393 12.20 9.05 -18.15
CA GLU A 393 13.33 9.41 -17.29
C GLU A 393 14.10 10.66 -17.76
N TYR A 394 14.04 10.96 -19.06
CA TYR A 394 14.80 12.04 -19.69
C TYR A 394 13.98 13.32 -19.90
N HIS A 395 12.66 13.19 -20.08
CA HIS A 395 11.76 14.26 -20.47
C HIS A 395 10.41 14.20 -19.75
N TYR A 396 9.93 15.38 -19.34
CA TYR A 396 8.58 15.58 -18.82
C TYR A 396 7.88 16.76 -19.51
N HIS A 397 6.60 16.58 -19.88
CA HIS A 397 5.72 17.61 -20.40
C HIS A 397 4.68 18.03 -19.35
N ALA A 398 4.86 19.23 -18.81
CA ALA A 398 3.89 19.87 -17.94
C ALA A 398 2.73 20.44 -18.79
N LYS A 399 1.68 19.63 -18.98
CA LYS A 399 0.50 19.97 -19.81
C LYS A 399 -0.14 21.31 -19.44
N LEU A 400 -0.22 21.63 -18.15
CA LEU A 400 -0.87 22.84 -17.64
C LEU A 400 -0.16 24.14 -18.07
N ALA A 401 1.18 24.11 -18.10
CA ALA A 401 2.03 25.25 -18.46
C ALA A 401 2.61 25.14 -19.89
N ASN A 402 2.22 24.08 -20.62
CA ASN A 402 2.79 23.68 -21.90
C ASN A 402 4.33 23.72 -21.95
N ARG A 403 4.99 23.22 -20.88
CA ARG A 403 6.43 23.33 -20.71
C ARG A 403 7.09 21.96 -20.79
N HIS A 404 8.15 21.86 -21.60
CA HIS A 404 9.01 20.68 -21.68
C HIS A 404 10.24 20.86 -20.80
N GLN A 405 10.49 19.88 -19.93
CA GLN A 405 11.61 19.88 -18.99
C GLN A 405 12.41 18.57 -19.10
N TYR A 406 13.69 18.64 -18.73
CA TYR A 406 14.66 17.55 -18.90
C TYR A 406 15.43 17.28 -17.61
N SER A 407 15.80 16.02 -17.40
CA SER A 407 16.53 15.54 -16.22
C SER A 407 18.04 15.61 -16.39
N GLU A 408 18.79 15.35 -15.32
CA GLU A 408 20.24 15.20 -15.40
C GLU A 408 20.67 13.95 -16.19
N SER A 409 19.90 12.85 -16.10
CA SER A 409 20.09 11.65 -16.94
C SER A 409 20.05 12.00 -18.43
N ALA A 410 19.21 12.96 -18.83
CA ALA A 410 19.13 13.42 -20.23
C ALA A 410 20.44 14.08 -20.70
N VAL A 411 21.12 14.83 -19.82
CA VAL A 411 22.43 15.41 -20.14
C VAL A 411 23.45 14.30 -20.39
N THR A 412 23.53 13.35 -19.47
CA THR A 412 24.53 12.27 -19.52
C THR A 412 24.33 11.35 -20.72
N GLU A 413 23.09 10.96 -21.02
CA GLU A 413 22.78 10.10 -22.17
C GLU A 413 23.04 10.83 -23.50
N LEU A 414 22.74 12.13 -23.59
CA LEU A 414 22.99 12.91 -24.81
C LEU A 414 24.48 13.09 -25.07
N VAL A 415 25.28 13.38 -24.03
CA VAL A 415 26.75 13.43 -24.11
C VAL A 415 27.32 12.08 -24.55
N LYS A 416 26.80 10.97 -23.99
CA LYS A 416 27.23 9.60 -24.35
C LYS A 416 26.92 9.26 -25.81
N ARG A 417 25.73 9.58 -26.32
CA ARG A 417 25.35 9.28 -27.72
C ARG A 417 26.17 10.07 -28.73
N ILE A 418 26.40 11.36 -28.47
CA ILE A 418 27.28 12.20 -29.29
C ILE A 418 28.72 11.67 -29.25
N THR A 419 29.10 11.08 -28.12
CA THR A 419 30.44 10.53 -27.88
C THR A 419 30.70 9.21 -28.60
N GLN A 420 29.68 8.36 -28.73
CA GLN A 420 29.76 7.03 -29.33
C GLN A 420 29.59 7.03 -30.85
N GLU A 421 28.82 7.99 -31.39
CA GLU A 421 28.53 8.11 -32.81
C GLU A 421 28.96 9.49 -33.32
N ASP A 422 30.09 9.55 -34.06
CA ASP A 422 30.62 10.81 -34.60
C ASP A 422 29.61 11.56 -35.50
N ASP A 423 28.74 10.84 -36.23
CA ASP A 423 27.74 11.44 -37.12
C ASP A 423 26.36 11.66 -36.47
N PHE A 424 26.20 11.43 -35.16
CA PHE A 424 24.89 11.40 -34.50
C PHE A 424 24.08 12.68 -34.72
N VAL A 425 24.71 13.83 -34.49
CA VAL A 425 24.08 15.16 -34.58
C VAL A 425 23.76 15.51 -36.04
N ALA A 426 24.65 15.15 -36.97
CA ALA A 426 24.44 15.39 -38.41
C ALA A 426 23.27 14.55 -38.95
N LYS A 427 23.19 13.27 -38.56
CA LYS A 427 22.06 12.37 -38.90
C LYS A 427 20.75 12.87 -38.29
N ALA A 428 20.77 13.31 -37.04
CA ALA A 428 19.60 13.89 -36.39
C ALA A 428 19.07 15.12 -37.14
N LYS A 429 19.94 16.05 -37.55
CA LYS A 429 19.55 17.23 -38.35
C LYS A 429 18.96 16.85 -39.71
N LYS A 430 19.56 15.91 -40.44
CA LYS A 430 19.05 15.44 -41.74
C LYS A 430 17.66 14.80 -41.61
N MET A 431 17.40 14.07 -40.52
CA MET A 431 16.10 13.46 -40.26
C MET A 431 15.01 14.51 -39.98
N LEU A 432 15.36 15.59 -39.28
CA LEU A 432 14.46 16.69 -38.97
C LEU A 432 14.14 17.56 -40.21
N SER A 433 15.10 17.72 -41.14
CA SER A 433 14.87 18.45 -42.39
C SER A 433 14.02 17.67 -43.42
N LYS A 434 13.94 16.33 -43.32
CA LYS A 434 13.11 15.48 -44.20
C LYS A 434 11.64 15.36 -43.76
N LYS A 435 11.32 15.82 -42.54
CA LYS A 435 9.96 15.77 -41.95
C LYS A 435 9.20 17.10 -42.07
N LYS A 436 9.83 18.15 -42.58
CA LYS A 436 9.16 19.36 -43.09
C LYS A 436 8.84 19.12 -44.56
#